data_AF-A0A929M908-F1
#
_entry.id   AF-A0A929M908-F1
#
_cell.length_a   1.000
_cell.length_b   1.000
_cell.length_c   1.000
_cell.angle_alpha   90.00
_cell.angle_beta   90.00
_cell.angle_gamma   90.00
#
_symmetry.space_group_name_H-M   'P 1'
#
loop_
_entity.id
_entity.type
_entity.pdbx_description
1 polymer ?
#
loop_
_entity_poly.entity_id
_entity_poly.type
_entity_poly.pdbx_seq_one_letter_code
_entity_poly.pdbx_strand_id
1 'polypeptide(L)'
;LLSHPEFSDGRVSALKVSGGYYKDGQRYPDTEYGNSPLVGKGSVDKNKKDFGDFKKGEKFSIDGDWIAGVNDSHGTHVAGTIAASRDGVGMHGVAFDARLIMGNTGGTDGMTYGPNQDYNFFLNSYEGLAKSGARAINNSWGSNRKFYKAYEGATGYDGGNNLDIKDLDAAYKSYYPFVVNGKNFLDAAYEVATRYGVIQIFTAGNRDGMKESYTRAMLPYFRPDAEKYWLNVTGQLEGDTQRYNTPGHSKWWSVAAPAKPIYSTVVDLKTGKADYGTKGGTSMAAPHVTGALGVIMQRYPYMNNAQIREVLLTTARQIHDDFKEPADTRKISGFSAA
;
A
#
# COMPACT_ATOMS: atom_id res chain seq x y z
N LEU A 1 17.14 -0.46 7.38
CA LEU A 1 16.54 0.79 6.85
C LEU A 1 16.97 1.93 7.74
N LEU A 2 16.79 1.81 9.06
CA LEU A 2 17.19 2.86 10.01
C LEU A 2 18.68 3.22 9.98
N SER A 3 19.53 2.36 9.43
CA SER A 3 20.94 2.64 9.15
C SER A 3 21.19 3.58 7.97
N HIS A 4 20.16 3.96 7.21
CA HIS A 4 20.31 4.88 6.08
C HIS A 4 20.56 6.31 6.59
N PRO A 5 21.57 7.05 6.07
CA PRO A 5 21.90 8.40 6.54
C PRO A 5 20.71 9.37 6.56
N GLU A 6 19.87 9.29 5.54
CA GLU A 6 18.60 10.04 5.41
C GLU A 6 17.61 9.88 6.57
N PHE A 7 17.80 8.87 7.44
CA PHE A 7 16.93 8.57 8.58
C PHE A 7 17.67 8.66 9.92
N SER A 8 18.88 9.21 9.95
CA SER A 8 19.77 9.21 11.12
C SER A 8 19.46 10.27 12.18
N ASP A 9 18.52 11.17 11.92
CA ASP A 9 18.18 12.30 12.79
C ASP A 9 17.13 11.98 13.88
N GLY A 10 16.72 10.70 14.00
CA GLY A 10 15.80 10.22 15.03
C GLY A 10 14.31 10.45 14.76
N ARG A 11 13.93 11.06 13.62
CA ARG A 11 12.52 11.20 13.23
C ARG A 11 11.90 9.91 12.70
N VAL A 12 12.73 8.98 12.23
CA VAL A 12 12.28 7.69 11.70
C VAL A 12 12.53 6.59 12.73
N SER A 13 11.51 5.79 12.99
CA SER A 13 11.56 4.72 13.99
C SER A 13 10.93 3.43 13.45
N ALA A 14 11.35 2.30 13.99
CA ALA A 14 10.76 0.99 13.69
C ALA A 14 9.81 0.56 14.81
N LEU A 15 8.64 0.05 14.44
CA LEU A 15 7.68 -0.54 15.36
C LEU A 15 7.89 -2.04 15.42
N LYS A 16 8.29 -2.54 16.60
CA LYS A 16 8.29 -3.98 16.89
C LYS A 16 6.93 -4.41 17.39
N VAL A 17 6.36 -5.45 16.79
CA VAL A 17 5.06 -6.02 17.19
C VAL A 17 5.15 -7.52 17.39
N SER A 18 4.36 -8.04 18.33
CA SER A 18 4.25 -9.46 18.62
C SER A 18 2.82 -9.84 18.97
N GLY A 19 2.42 -11.06 18.66
CA GLY A 19 1.07 -11.53 18.91
C GLY A 19 0.92 -13.02 18.62
N GLY A 20 -0.33 -13.48 18.50
CA GLY A 20 -0.63 -14.82 17.99
C GLY A 20 -1.58 -14.75 16.80
N TYR A 21 -1.38 -15.60 15.80
CA TYR A 21 -2.21 -15.60 14.58
C TYR A 21 -3.68 -15.90 14.91
N TYR A 22 -4.60 -15.24 14.19
CA TYR A 22 -6.05 -15.36 14.39
C TYR A 22 -6.62 -16.66 13.83
N LYS A 23 -6.05 -17.13 12.72
CA LYS A 23 -6.49 -18.35 12.02
C LYS A 23 -5.29 -19.12 11.45
N ASP A 24 -5.55 -20.34 11.01
CA ASP A 24 -4.61 -21.06 10.15
C ASP A 24 -4.54 -20.38 8.78
N GLY A 25 -3.36 -20.34 8.18
CA GLY A 25 -3.19 -19.72 6.88
C GLY A 25 -1.78 -19.87 6.34
N GLN A 26 -1.53 -19.15 5.25
CA GLN A 26 -0.27 -19.18 4.52
C GLN A 26 0.15 -17.76 4.20
N ARG A 27 1.42 -17.44 4.48
CA ARG A 27 2.00 -16.13 4.16
C ARG A 27 2.21 -15.96 2.65
N TYR A 28 2.53 -17.06 1.95
CA TYR A 28 2.94 -17.09 0.55
C TYR A 28 2.02 -18.01 -0.30
N PRO A 29 0.71 -17.73 -0.43
CA PRO A 29 -0.23 -18.66 -1.04
C PRO A 29 -0.07 -18.89 -2.56
N ASP A 30 0.84 -18.18 -3.24
CA ASP A 30 0.99 -18.22 -4.71
C ASP A 30 2.47 -18.37 -5.12
N THR A 31 3.28 -19.11 -4.35
CA THR A 31 4.74 -19.29 -4.60
C THR A 31 5.05 -19.72 -6.02
N GLU A 32 4.19 -20.52 -6.64
CA GLU A 32 4.36 -20.97 -8.03
C GLU A 32 4.30 -19.83 -9.07
N TYR A 33 3.72 -18.68 -8.71
CA TYR A 33 3.64 -17.47 -9.53
C TYR A 33 4.63 -16.39 -9.09
N GLY A 34 5.63 -16.75 -8.28
CA GLY A 34 6.70 -15.85 -7.82
C GLY A 34 6.41 -15.12 -6.51
N ASN A 35 5.31 -15.44 -5.82
CA ASN A 35 5.01 -14.91 -4.48
C ASN A 35 5.73 -15.74 -3.41
N SER A 36 7.00 -15.41 -3.14
CA SER A 36 7.83 -16.17 -2.20
C SER A 36 8.80 -15.27 -1.43
N PRO A 37 9.35 -15.71 -0.27
CA PRO A 37 10.34 -14.92 0.46
C PRO A 37 11.63 -14.76 -0.34
N LEU A 38 12.51 -13.84 0.08
CA LEU A 38 13.84 -13.77 -0.49
C LEU A 38 14.68 -14.95 0.02
N VAL A 39 15.45 -15.56 -0.88
CA VAL A 39 16.66 -16.30 -0.53
C VAL A 39 17.86 -15.36 -0.58
N GLY A 40 18.91 -15.73 0.16
CA GLY A 40 20.15 -14.95 0.24
C GLY A 40 20.64 -14.46 -1.14
N LYS A 41 21.23 -13.26 -1.16
CA LYS A 41 21.66 -12.50 -2.35
C LYS A 41 20.55 -11.78 -3.14
N GLY A 42 19.35 -11.65 -2.60
CA GLY A 42 18.25 -10.87 -3.21
C GLY A 42 17.47 -11.62 -4.29
N SER A 43 17.68 -12.93 -4.39
CA SER A 43 16.88 -13.81 -5.26
C SER A 43 15.59 -14.23 -4.55
N VAL A 44 14.53 -14.54 -5.28
CA VAL A 44 13.25 -15.02 -4.70
C VAL A 44 13.28 -16.55 -4.57
N ASP A 45 12.89 -17.08 -3.41
CA ASP A 45 12.81 -18.52 -3.15
C ASP A 45 11.55 -19.12 -3.75
N LYS A 46 11.57 -19.56 -5.00
CA LYS A 46 10.38 -20.16 -5.65
C LYS A 46 10.07 -21.59 -5.17
N ASN A 47 10.50 -21.99 -3.98
CA ASN A 47 10.24 -23.32 -3.45
C ASN A 47 8.74 -23.55 -3.24
N LYS A 48 8.18 -24.51 -3.97
CA LYS A 48 6.76 -24.92 -3.89
C LYS A 48 6.39 -25.69 -2.61
N LYS A 49 7.31 -25.83 -1.65
CA LYS A 49 7.09 -26.58 -0.40
C LYS A 49 7.00 -25.70 0.84
N ASP A 50 7.41 -24.44 0.77
CA ASP A 50 7.31 -23.50 1.89
C ASP A 50 6.37 -22.35 1.52
N PHE A 51 5.14 -22.45 2.01
CA PHE A 51 4.12 -21.41 1.84
C PHE A 51 4.09 -20.42 3.02
N GLY A 52 5.04 -20.52 3.95
CA GLY A 52 5.00 -19.79 5.21
C GLY A 52 3.71 -20.10 5.97
N ASP A 53 3.41 -21.39 6.13
CA ASP A 53 2.23 -21.85 6.86
C ASP A 53 2.29 -21.37 8.31
N PHE A 54 1.17 -20.90 8.84
CA PHE A 54 1.04 -20.51 10.24
C PHE A 54 -0.24 -21.09 10.85
N LYS A 55 -0.20 -21.33 12.15
CA LYS A 55 -1.32 -21.91 12.92
C LYS A 55 -1.98 -20.88 13.82
N LYS A 56 -3.30 -21.02 13.99
CA LYS A 56 -4.05 -20.23 14.97
C LYS A 56 -3.39 -20.32 16.35
N GLY A 57 -3.11 -19.17 16.94
CA GLY A 57 -2.46 -19.05 18.25
C GLY A 57 -0.94 -19.18 18.24
N GLU A 58 -0.32 -19.64 17.14
CA GLU A 58 1.13 -19.61 16.96
C GLU A 58 1.62 -18.17 17.09
N LYS A 59 2.73 -18.00 17.83
CA LYS A 59 3.26 -16.68 18.16
C LYS A 59 4.07 -16.13 17.00
N PHE A 60 3.94 -14.82 16.76
CA PHE A 60 4.81 -14.08 15.88
C PHE A 60 5.46 -12.93 16.63
N SER A 61 6.65 -12.53 16.17
CA SER A 61 7.31 -11.28 16.52
C SER A 61 7.98 -10.75 15.26
N ILE A 62 7.74 -9.48 14.93
CA ILE A 62 8.35 -8.85 13.77
C ILE A 62 8.83 -7.44 14.11
N ASP A 63 10.01 -7.11 13.62
CA ASP A 63 10.59 -5.78 13.71
C ASP A 63 10.20 -4.93 12.48
N GLY A 64 9.93 -3.65 12.73
CA GLY A 64 9.60 -2.66 11.71
C GLY A 64 10.78 -2.27 10.83
N ASP A 65 12.02 -2.48 11.29
CA ASP A 65 13.21 -2.20 10.48
C ASP A 65 13.35 -3.23 9.35
N TRP A 66 14.16 -2.91 8.35
CA TRP A 66 14.48 -3.81 7.25
C TRP A 66 15.23 -5.04 7.77
N ILE A 67 14.70 -6.21 7.45
CA ILE A 67 15.28 -7.49 7.84
C ILE A 67 15.93 -8.14 6.61
N ALA A 68 17.26 -8.34 6.68
CA ALA A 68 18.02 -8.99 5.62
C ALA A 68 17.47 -10.40 5.33
N GLY A 69 17.28 -10.73 4.05
CA GLY A 69 16.71 -12.01 3.63
C GLY A 69 15.19 -12.15 3.80
N VAL A 70 14.50 -11.14 4.35
CA VAL A 70 13.03 -11.12 4.46
C VAL A 70 12.45 -10.00 3.60
N ASN A 71 13.01 -8.80 3.71
CA ASN A 71 12.54 -7.61 3.01
C ASN A 71 13.42 -7.26 1.82
N ASP A 72 12.80 -6.71 0.77
CA ASP A 72 13.52 -6.04 -0.31
C ASP A 72 13.80 -4.56 0.03
N SER A 73 14.28 -3.78 -0.94
CA SER A 73 14.59 -2.35 -0.77
C SER A 73 13.39 -1.43 -0.99
N HIS A 74 12.21 -1.97 -1.28
CA HIS A 74 11.03 -1.19 -1.63
C HIS A 74 10.54 -0.33 -0.46
N GLY A 75 10.48 -0.90 0.75
CA GLY A 75 10.08 -0.16 1.95
C GLY A 75 10.98 1.03 2.25
N THR A 76 12.29 0.89 2.03
CA THR A 76 13.27 2.00 2.13
C THR A 76 12.96 3.10 1.10
N HIS A 77 12.64 2.74 -0.15
CA HIS A 77 12.32 3.70 -1.21
C HIS A 77 11.07 4.52 -0.91
N VAL A 78 10.03 3.84 -0.42
CA VAL A 78 8.81 4.48 0.05
C VAL A 78 9.10 5.42 1.21
N ALA A 79 9.88 4.98 2.21
CA ALA A 79 10.24 5.80 3.37
C ALA A 79 10.98 7.09 2.98
N GLY A 80 11.96 7.00 2.06
CA GLY A 80 12.71 8.17 1.61
C GLY A 80 11.85 9.18 0.87
N THR A 81 10.92 8.70 0.03
CA THR A 81 9.98 9.57 -0.70
C THR A 81 9.09 10.36 0.27
N ILE A 82 8.74 9.78 1.41
CA ILE A 82 7.94 10.47 2.44
C ILE A 82 8.79 11.46 3.24
N ALA A 83 9.90 10.99 3.84
CA ALA A 83 10.54 11.70 4.95
C ALA A 83 12.08 11.64 4.98
N ALA A 84 12.75 11.37 3.84
CA ALA A 84 14.21 11.56 3.75
C ALA A 84 14.60 13.00 4.14
N SER A 85 15.79 13.14 4.70
CA SER A 85 16.25 14.37 5.33
C SER A 85 16.50 15.45 4.29
N ARG A 86 16.35 16.72 4.67
CA ARG A 86 16.72 17.87 3.82
C ARG A 86 18.04 18.46 4.28
N ASP A 87 19.11 17.71 4.06
CA ASP A 87 20.47 18.03 4.55
C ASP A 87 21.43 18.51 3.43
N GLY A 88 20.96 18.54 2.18
CA GLY A 88 21.75 18.94 1.01
C GLY A 88 22.52 17.80 0.34
N VAL A 89 22.34 16.56 0.79
CA VAL A 89 22.94 15.35 0.19
C VAL A 89 21.84 14.55 -0.51
N GLY A 90 22.14 13.99 -1.69
CA GLY A 90 21.23 13.07 -2.38
C GLY A 90 19.87 13.67 -2.76
N MET A 91 18.84 13.37 -1.97
CA MET A 91 17.44 13.76 -2.18
C MET A 91 16.76 14.04 -0.83
N HIS A 92 15.53 14.58 -0.83
CA HIS A 92 14.74 14.72 0.38
C HIS A 92 13.30 14.23 0.18
N GLY A 93 12.64 13.89 1.29
CA GLY A 93 11.24 13.50 1.28
C GLY A 93 10.32 14.69 1.04
N VAL A 94 9.07 14.40 0.66
CA VAL A 94 8.02 15.42 0.50
C VAL A 94 7.71 16.10 1.85
N ALA A 95 7.68 15.32 2.93
CA ALA A 95 7.53 15.81 4.30
C ALA A 95 8.81 15.52 5.10
N PHE A 96 9.91 16.16 4.70
CA PHE A 96 11.25 15.93 5.24
C PHE A 96 11.40 16.18 6.75
N ASP A 97 10.48 16.93 7.40
CA ASP A 97 10.46 17.13 8.85
C ASP A 97 9.46 16.23 9.60
N ALA A 98 8.74 15.36 8.88
CA ALA A 98 7.75 14.48 9.50
C ALA A 98 8.41 13.36 10.31
N ARG A 99 7.70 12.90 11.34
CA ARG A 99 8.01 11.64 12.04
C ARG A 99 7.44 10.47 11.26
N LEU A 100 8.28 9.48 10.96
CA LEU A 100 7.89 8.26 10.25
C LEU A 100 8.04 7.04 11.18
N ILE A 101 7.02 6.18 11.20
CA ILE A 101 7.04 4.95 11.99
C ILE A 101 6.86 3.78 11.02
N MET A 102 7.85 2.88 10.99
CA MET A 102 7.89 1.76 10.07
C MET A 102 7.23 0.54 10.69
N GLY A 103 6.20 0.02 10.03
CA GLY A 103 5.69 -1.33 10.25
C GLY A 103 6.21 -2.26 9.15
N ASN A 104 6.20 -3.56 9.43
CA ASN A 104 6.71 -4.57 8.50
C ASN A 104 5.62 -5.60 8.19
N THR A 105 5.38 -5.84 6.90
CA THR A 105 4.44 -6.86 6.44
C THR A 105 5.01 -8.28 6.56
N GLY A 106 6.30 -8.39 6.89
CA GLY A 106 7.08 -9.64 6.94
C GLY A 106 7.32 -10.20 5.56
N GLY A 107 7.67 -9.33 4.62
CA GLY A 107 7.73 -9.69 3.21
C GLY A 107 8.37 -8.70 2.27
N THR A 108 8.16 -8.94 0.97
CA THR A 108 8.67 -8.12 -0.15
C THR A 108 7.52 -7.47 -0.92
N ASP A 109 7.84 -6.50 -1.79
CA ASP A 109 6.86 -5.89 -2.69
C ASP A 109 6.29 -6.88 -3.72
N GLY A 110 7.01 -7.97 -3.99
CA GLY A 110 6.53 -9.06 -4.86
C GLY A 110 5.44 -9.92 -4.23
N MET A 111 5.17 -9.77 -2.92
CA MET A 111 4.23 -10.65 -2.24
C MET A 111 2.78 -10.38 -2.60
N THR A 112 2.00 -11.45 -2.62
CA THR A 112 0.56 -11.36 -2.82
C THR A 112 -0.16 -11.21 -1.48
N TYR A 113 -0.93 -10.14 -1.35
CA TYR A 113 -1.76 -9.90 -0.18
C TYR A 113 -3.24 -9.98 -0.58
N GLY A 114 -3.88 -11.05 -0.10
CA GLY A 114 -5.29 -11.33 -0.27
C GLY A 114 -5.90 -11.87 1.02
N PRO A 115 -7.06 -12.55 0.96
CA PRO A 115 -7.84 -12.95 2.14
C PRO A 115 -7.16 -13.95 3.08
N ASN A 116 -6.05 -14.55 2.64
CA ASN A 116 -5.25 -15.50 3.43
C ASN A 116 -4.36 -14.82 4.47
N GLN A 117 -4.11 -13.52 4.33
CA GLN A 117 -3.25 -12.78 5.25
C GLN A 117 -3.94 -12.61 6.60
N ASP A 118 -3.20 -12.90 7.68
CA ASP A 118 -3.78 -13.03 9.02
C ASP A 118 -4.26 -11.70 9.61
N TYR A 119 -5.43 -11.73 10.23
CA TYR A 119 -6.02 -10.56 10.87
C TYR A 119 -5.20 -10.03 12.04
N ASN A 120 -4.78 -10.88 12.98
CA ASN A 120 -4.07 -10.42 14.18
C ASN A 120 -2.67 -9.89 13.85
N PHE A 121 -1.98 -10.49 12.89
CA PHE A 121 -0.68 -9.99 12.41
C PHE A 121 -0.76 -8.53 11.98
N PHE A 122 -1.72 -8.21 11.11
CA PHE A 122 -1.92 -6.86 10.61
C PHE A 122 -2.57 -5.94 11.64
N LEU A 123 -3.49 -6.44 12.48
CA LEU A 123 -4.10 -5.65 13.54
C LEU A 123 -3.05 -5.12 14.51
N ASN A 124 -2.15 -5.97 15.00
CA ASN A 124 -1.08 -5.55 15.91
C ASN A 124 -0.16 -4.51 15.25
N SER A 125 0.13 -4.66 13.96
CA SER A 125 0.95 -3.70 13.19
C SER A 125 0.24 -2.34 13.05
N TYR A 126 -0.98 -2.32 12.51
CA TYR A 126 -1.75 -1.09 12.30
C TYR A 126 -2.09 -0.39 13.62
N GLU A 127 -2.52 -1.14 14.64
CA GLU A 127 -2.85 -0.60 15.96
C GLU A 127 -1.61 -0.05 16.67
N GLY A 128 -0.47 -0.74 16.56
CA GLY A 128 0.79 -0.23 17.09
C GLY A 128 1.24 1.07 16.41
N LEU A 129 1.05 1.20 15.09
CA LEU A 129 1.32 2.44 14.35
C LEU A 129 0.41 3.57 14.84
N ALA A 130 -0.90 3.31 14.94
CA ALA A 130 -1.88 4.29 15.42
C ALA A 130 -1.61 4.74 16.86
N LYS A 131 -1.35 3.79 17.78
CA LYS A 131 -1.00 4.07 19.18
C LYS A 131 0.32 4.82 19.34
N SER A 132 1.24 4.62 18.40
CA SER A 132 2.50 5.38 18.34
C SER A 132 2.29 6.80 17.83
N GLY A 133 1.06 7.17 17.41
CA GLY A 133 0.68 8.52 16.99
C GLY A 133 0.70 8.74 15.47
N ALA A 134 0.68 7.66 14.67
CA ALA A 134 0.51 7.81 13.22
C ALA A 134 -0.88 8.36 12.90
N ARG A 135 -0.95 9.42 12.08
CA ARG A 135 -2.21 9.99 11.58
C ARG A 135 -2.62 9.41 10.22
N ALA A 136 -1.64 8.95 9.45
CA ALA A 136 -1.77 8.38 8.12
C ALA A 136 -0.88 7.13 8.02
N ILE A 137 -1.37 6.08 7.36
CA ILE A 137 -0.67 4.80 7.16
C ILE A 137 -0.61 4.51 5.67
N ASN A 138 0.61 4.42 5.14
CA ASN A 138 0.87 4.17 3.72
C ASN A 138 1.03 2.68 3.42
N ASN A 139 0.12 2.13 2.62
CA ASN A 139 0.11 0.73 2.19
C ASN A 139 0.58 0.58 0.75
N SER A 140 1.87 0.84 0.53
CA SER A 140 2.58 0.68 -0.74
C SER A 140 3.36 -0.62 -0.77
N TRP A 141 2.64 -1.74 -0.79
CA TRP A 141 3.27 -3.06 -0.82
C TRP A 141 2.38 -4.07 -1.52
N GLY A 142 3.02 -4.98 -2.23
CA GLY A 142 2.42 -6.23 -2.64
C GLY A 142 1.43 -6.13 -3.79
N SER A 143 1.14 -7.28 -4.39
CA SER A 143 0.14 -7.45 -5.43
C SER A 143 -1.20 -7.91 -4.84
N ASN A 144 -2.30 -7.57 -5.50
CA ASN A 144 -3.58 -8.21 -5.20
C ASN A 144 -3.50 -9.70 -5.58
N ARG A 145 -4.29 -10.53 -4.89
CA ARG A 145 -4.31 -11.96 -5.20
C ARG A 145 -4.78 -12.21 -6.61
N LYS A 146 -4.00 -13.03 -7.32
CA LYS A 146 -4.44 -13.58 -8.60
C LYS A 146 -5.52 -14.61 -8.27
N PHE A 147 -6.75 -14.31 -8.62
CA PHE A 147 -7.88 -15.20 -8.41
C PHE A 147 -7.83 -16.27 -9.51
N TYR A 148 -7.03 -17.31 -9.29
CA TYR A 148 -7.14 -18.55 -10.04
C TYR A 148 -8.20 -19.46 -9.40
N LYS A 149 -8.57 -20.54 -10.10
CA LYS A 149 -9.58 -21.57 -9.76
C LYS A 149 -9.53 -22.17 -8.33
N ALA A 150 -8.65 -21.67 -7.45
CA ALA A 150 -8.44 -22.09 -6.07
C ALA A 150 -9.61 -21.77 -5.12
N TYR A 151 -10.56 -20.90 -5.50
CA TYR A 151 -11.84 -20.76 -4.81
C TYR A 151 -12.97 -21.12 -5.76
N GLU A 152 -13.72 -22.16 -5.41
CA GLU A 152 -14.92 -22.56 -6.12
C GLU A 152 -15.91 -21.37 -6.16
N GLY A 153 -16.27 -20.93 -7.37
CA GLY A 153 -17.17 -19.78 -7.59
C GLY A 153 -16.53 -18.40 -7.71
N ALA A 154 -15.20 -18.25 -7.52
CA ALA A 154 -14.53 -16.96 -7.70
C ALA A 154 -14.30 -16.64 -9.18
N THR A 155 -14.71 -15.44 -9.62
CA THR A 155 -14.15 -14.79 -10.82
C THR A 155 -13.41 -13.53 -10.38
N GLY A 156 -12.14 -13.42 -10.73
CA GLY A 156 -11.33 -12.25 -10.41
C GLY A 156 -10.12 -12.13 -11.31
N TYR A 157 -9.21 -11.22 -10.96
CA TYR A 157 -7.97 -10.96 -11.68
C TYR A 157 -7.13 -12.25 -11.84
N ASP A 158 -7.03 -12.81 -13.05
CA ASP A 158 -6.28 -14.04 -13.38
C ASP A 158 -4.84 -13.78 -13.84
N GLY A 159 -4.28 -12.62 -13.50
CA GLY A 159 -2.95 -12.24 -13.98
C GLY A 159 -2.93 -11.64 -15.40
N GLY A 160 -4.00 -11.76 -16.18
CA GLY A 160 -4.07 -11.26 -17.57
C GLY A 160 -5.28 -10.37 -17.88
N ASN A 161 -6.39 -10.52 -17.16
CA ASN A 161 -7.63 -9.77 -17.41
C ASN A 161 -7.77 -8.50 -16.57
N ASN A 162 -8.46 -7.52 -17.15
CA ASN A 162 -8.81 -6.26 -16.51
C ASN A 162 -9.84 -6.51 -15.39
N LEU A 163 -9.58 -6.08 -14.13
CA LEU A 163 -10.66 -6.02 -13.13
C LEU A 163 -11.61 -4.91 -13.57
N ASP A 164 -12.86 -5.26 -13.79
CA ASP A 164 -13.89 -4.39 -14.31
C ASP A 164 -15.20 -4.70 -13.57
N ILE A 165 -15.61 -3.81 -12.66
CA ILE A 165 -16.84 -4.00 -11.88
C ILE A 165 -18.00 -3.44 -12.71
N LYS A 166 -18.43 -4.22 -13.69
CA LYS A 166 -19.52 -3.82 -14.61
C LYS A 166 -20.93 -4.01 -14.01
N ASP A 167 -21.07 -4.87 -13.00
CA ASP A 167 -22.33 -5.23 -12.38
C ASP A 167 -22.13 -5.74 -10.94
N LEU A 168 -23.25 -6.02 -10.24
CA LEU A 168 -23.25 -6.50 -8.87
C LEU A 168 -22.62 -7.89 -8.70
N ASP A 169 -22.68 -8.75 -9.73
CA ASP A 169 -22.09 -10.09 -9.69
C ASP A 169 -20.56 -10.01 -9.73
N ALA A 170 -20.01 -9.15 -10.60
CA ALA A 170 -18.57 -8.84 -10.64
C ALA A 170 -18.10 -8.21 -9.32
N ALA A 171 -18.88 -7.28 -8.77
CA ALA A 171 -18.61 -6.68 -7.47
C ALA A 171 -18.55 -7.75 -6.37
N TYR A 172 -19.58 -8.58 -6.28
CA TYR A 172 -19.67 -9.66 -5.30
C TYR A 172 -18.46 -10.59 -5.40
N LYS A 173 -18.16 -11.11 -6.59
CA LYS A 173 -17.05 -12.07 -6.77
C LYS A 173 -15.68 -11.47 -6.47
N SER A 174 -15.48 -10.17 -6.71
CA SER A 174 -14.23 -9.47 -6.40
C SER A 174 -13.96 -9.30 -4.89
N TYR A 175 -15.02 -9.19 -4.08
CA TYR A 175 -14.94 -8.91 -2.66
C TYR A 175 -15.26 -10.12 -1.77
N TYR A 176 -16.05 -11.07 -2.27
CA TYR A 176 -16.48 -12.28 -1.56
C TYR A 176 -15.35 -13.01 -0.83
N PRO A 177 -14.15 -13.19 -1.42
CA PRO A 177 -13.04 -13.87 -0.74
C PRO A 177 -12.58 -13.18 0.56
N PHE A 178 -12.75 -11.86 0.67
CA PHE A 178 -12.41 -11.08 1.87
C PHE A 178 -13.44 -11.19 2.98
N VAL A 179 -14.62 -11.76 2.73
CA VAL A 179 -15.70 -11.87 3.74
C VAL A 179 -16.04 -13.32 4.12
N VAL A 180 -15.71 -14.30 3.28
CA VAL A 180 -16.10 -15.70 3.52
C VAL A 180 -15.25 -16.45 4.52
N ASN A 181 -13.96 -16.10 4.67
CA ASN A 181 -13.02 -16.89 5.46
C ASN A 181 -12.55 -16.14 6.71
N GLY A 182 -13.52 -15.56 7.43
CA GLY A 182 -13.30 -14.76 8.62
C GLY A 182 -12.48 -13.49 8.37
N LYS A 183 -12.05 -12.84 9.46
CA LYS A 183 -11.29 -11.60 9.38
C LYS A 183 -9.93 -11.80 8.69
N ASN A 184 -9.46 -10.75 8.01
CA ASN A 184 -8.15 -10.68 7.35
C ASN A 184 -7.50 -9.30 7.51
N PHE A 185 -6.38 -9.06 6.83
CA PHE A 185 -5.64 -7.79 6.92
C PHE A 185 -6.45 -6.54 6.56
N LEU A 186 -7.42 -6.65 5.64
CA LEU A 186 -8.26 -5.52 5.22
C LEU A 186 -9.26 -5.15 6.32
N ASP A 187 -9.77 -6.13 7.06
CA ASP A 187 -10.58 -5.90 8.26
C ASP A 187 -9.75 -5.23 9.35
N ALA A 188 -8.50 -5.66 9.55
CA ALA A 188 -7.61 -5.02 10.51
C ALA A 188 -7.35 -3.54 10.16
N ALA A 189 -7.10 -3.23 8.87
CA ALA A 189 -6.91 -1.86 8.41
C ALA A 189 -8.17 -0.99 8.64
N TYR A 190 -9.35 -1.53 8.31
CA TYR A 190 -10.65 -0.87 8.52
C TYR A 190 -10.95 -0.63 10.00
N GLU A 191 -10.75 -1.63 10.86
CA GLU A 191 -11.00 -1.51 12.30
C GLU A 191 -10.08 -0.48 12.96
N VAL A 192 -8.81 -0.43 12.55
CA VAL A 192 -7.88 0.58 13.07
C VAL A 192 -8.23 1.98 12.54
N ALA A 193 -8.58 2.10 11.26
CA ALA A 193 -9.02 3.37 10.67
C ALA A 193 -10.24 3.94 11.40
N THR A 194 -11.25 3.11 11.65
CA THR A 194 -12.49 3.54 12.32
C THR A 194 -12.29 3.80 13.82
N ARG A 195 -11.48 2.98 14.51
CA ARG A 195 -11.22 3.13 15.95
C ARG A 195 -10.34 4.32 16.30
N TYR A 196 -9.30 4.58 15.50
CA TYR A 196 -8.29 5.61 15.78
C TYR A 196 -8.40 6.85 14.88
N GLY A 197 -9.31 6.82 13.90
CA GLY A 197 -9.47 7.89 12.92
C GLY A 197 -8.25 8.06 12.01
N VAL A 198 -7.42 7.03 11.80
CA VAL A 198 -6.21 7.12 10.96
C VAL A 198 -6.56 6.98 9.48
N ILE A 199 -5.89 7.76 8.63
CA ILE A 199 -6.07 7.67 7.17
C ILE A 199 -5.31 6.44 6.67
N GLN A 200 -5.98 5.54 5.98
CA GLN A 200 -5.39 4.41 5.27
C GLN A 200 -5.19 4.80 3.80
N ILE A 201 -3.94 4.84 3.36
CA ILE A 201 -3.57 5.14 1.97
C ILE A 201 -3.24 3.80 1.31
N PHE A 202 -3.99 3.42 0.27
CA PHE A 202 -3.74 2.21 -0.50
C PHE A 202 -3.42 2.57 -1.95
N THR A 203 -2.40 1.92 -2.50
CA THR A 203 -2.07 2.02 -3.92
C THR A 203 -3.14 1.36 -4.80
N ALA A 204 -3.47 1.97 -5.93
CA ALA A 204 -4.44 1.46 -6.89
C ALA A 204 -4.02 0.14 -7.53
N GLY A 205 -2.72 -0.10 -7.70
CA GLY A 205 -2.16 -1.26 -8.39
C GLY A 205 -1.30 -0.85 -9.59
N ASN A 206 -0.48 -1.78 -10.08
CA ASN A 206 0.53 -1.52 -11.11
C ASN A 206 0.22 -2.28 -12.41
N ARG A 207 -1.01 -2.21 -12.90
CA ARG A 207 -1.42 -2.78 -14.19
C ARG A 207 -1.75 -1.66 -15.16
N ASP A 208 -1.05 -1.64 -16.28
CA ASP A 208 -1.22 -0.61 -17.29
C ASP A 208 -2.67 -0.64 -17.83
N GLY A 209 -3.41 0.47 -17.66
CA GLY A 209 -4.78 0.63 -18.17
C GLY A 209 -5.88 -0.21 -17.51
N MET A 210 -5.62 -0.77 -16.32
CA MET A 210 -6.64 -1.54 -15.58
C MET A 210 -7.77 -0.60 -15.10
N LYS A 211 -9.03 -0.92 -15.43
CA LYS A 211 -10.23 -0.09 -15.22
C LYS A 211 -10.56 0.15 -13.75
N GLU A 212 -10.17 -0.77 -12.89
CA GLU A 212 -10.44 -0.69 -11.46
C GLU A 212 -9.14 -0.72 -10.67
N SER A 213 -9.15 -0.04 -9.54
CA SER A 213 -8.12 -0.20 -8.52
C SER A 213 -8.25 -1.58 -7.86
N TYR A 214 -7.22 -2.03 -7.14
CA TYR A 214 -7.31 -3.28 -6.39
C TYR A 214 -8.37 -3.18 -5.29
N THR A 215 -9.03 -4.32 -4.98
CA THR A 215 -10.12 -4.43 -4.00
C THR A 215 -9.80 -3.75 -2.66
N ARG A 216 -8.55 -3.84 -2.18
CA ARG A 216 -8.08 -3.18 -0.95
C ARG A 216 -8.18 -1.65 -1.01
N ALA A 217 -7.88 -1.04 -2.16
CA ALA A 217 -8.00 0.40 -2.35
C ALA A 217 -9.46 0.83 -2.58
N MET A 218 -10.28 -0.10 -3.08
CA MET A 218 -11.71 0.08 -3.32
C MET A 218 -12.60 -0.25 -2.11
N LEU A 219 -12.05 -0.52 -0.93
CA LEU A 219 -12.85 -0.92 0.24
C LEU A 219 -14.09 -0.04 0.49
N PRO A 220 -14.03 1.30 0.35
CA PRO A 220 -15.22 2.15 0.54
C PRO A 220 -16.40 1.83 -0.39
N TYR A 221 -16.17 1.26 -1.56
CA TYR A 221 -17.26 0.78 -2.43
C TYR A 221 -18.10 -0.31 -1.77
N PHE A 222 -17.46 -1.16 -0.94
CA PHE A 222 -18.11 -2.26 -0.22
C PHE A 222 -18.44 -1.93 1.24
N ARG A 223 -17.76 -0.93 1.82
CA ARG A 223 -17.96 -0.41 3.19
C ARG A 223 -17.95 1.13 3.18
N PRO A 224 -19.06 1.78 2.81
CA PRO A 224 -19.09 3.22 2.55
C PRO A 224 -18.64 4.10 3.73
N ASP A 225 -18.87 3.64 4.96
CA ASP A 225 -18.45 4.33 6.18
C ASP A 225 -16.91 4.42 6.35
N ALA A 226 -16.14 3.60 5.62
CA ALA A 226 -14.69 3.67 5.57
C ALA A 226 -14.15 4.88 4.80
N GLU A 227 -14.95 5.47 3.89
CA GLU A 227 -14.48 6.45 2.91
C GLU A 227 -13.74 7.65 3.55
N LYS A 228 -14.28 8.16 4.67
CA LYS A 228 -13.70 9.29 5.42
C LYS A 228 -12.28 9.05 5.94
N TYR A 229 -11.82 7.80 5.96
CA TYR A 229 -10.49 7.39 6.40
C TYR A 229 -9.72 6.62 5.33
N TRP A 230 -10.16 6.62 4.08
CA TRP A 230 -9.53 5.85 3.00
C TRP A 230 -9.10 6.74 1.85
N LEU A 231 -7.91 6.47 1.31
CA LEU A 231 -7.41 7.09 0.08
C LEU A 231 -6.91 6.02 -0.86
N ASN A 232 -7.38 6.08 -2.10
CA ASN A 232 -6.81 5.34 -3.21
C ASN A 232 -5.79 6.22 -3.93
N VAL A 233 -4.59 5.71 -4.19
CA VAL A 233 -3.56 6.45 -4.91
C VAL A 233 -3.22 5.77 -6.23
N THR A 234 -3.49 6.49 -7.30
CA THR A 234 -3.17 6.08 -8.66
C THR A 234 -1.89 6.77 -9.14
N GLY A 235 -1.37 6.38 -10.31
CA GLY A 235 -0.07 6.84 -10.76
C GLY A 235 -0.12 7.70 -12.02
N GLN A 236 0.44 8.90 -11.89
CA GLN A 236 0.58 9.89 -12.95
C GLN A 236 2.00 9.87 -13.51
N LEU A 237 2.10 9.99 -14.84
CA LEU A 237 3.34 10.22 -15.57
C LEU A 237 3.42 11.67 -16.07
N GLU A 238 4.50 12.00 -16.75
CA GLU A 238 4.67 13.27 -17.45
C GLU A 238 3.48 13.60 -18.36
N GLY A 239 3.13 14.90 -18.42
CA GLY A 239 2.01 15.38 -19.23
C GLY A 239 0.65 14.87 -18.76
N ASP A 240 0.49 14.62 -17.46
CA ASP A 240 -0.80 14.25 -16.85
C ASP A 240 -1.39 12.94 -17.36
N THR A 241 -0.51 12.01 -17.77
CA THR A 241 -0.94 10.72 -18.29
C THR A 241 -1.17 9.71 -17.16
N GLN A 242 -2.38 9.15 -17.09
CA GLN A 242 -2.67 7.96 -16.27
C GLN A 242 -2.03 6.74 -16.92
N ARG A 243 -1.24 5.96 -16.19
CA ARG A 243 -0.68 4.70 -16.73
C ARG A 243 -1.25 3.46 -16.09
N TYR A 244 -1.20 3.38 -14.76
CA TYR A 244 -1.50 2.15 -14.04
C TYR A 244 -3.01 1.94 -13.87
N ASN A 245 -3.43 1.22 -12.82
CA ASN A 245 -4.83 1.09 -12.47
C ASN A 245 -5.47 2.49 -12.41
N THR A 246 -6.56 2.66 -13.13
CA THR A 246 -7.43 3.82 -13.02
C THR A 246 -8.25 3.68 -11.73
N PRO A 247 -8.84 4.77 -11.22
CA PRO A 247 -9.59 4.66 -9.98
C PRO A 247 -10.92 3.92 -10.17
N GLY A 248 -11.51 3.88 -11.37
CA GLY A 248 -12.80 3.25 -11.62
C GLY A 248 -13.86 3.70 -10.60
N HIS A 249 -14.45 2.76 -9.87
CA HIS A 249 -15.46 3.06 -8.84
C HIS A 249 -14.89 3.75 -7.61
N SER A 250 -13.57 3.73 -7.40
CA SER A 250 -12.92 4.44 -6.29
C SER A 250 -12.62 5.92 -6.53
N LYS A 251 -13.07 6.48 -7.67
CA LYS A 251 -12.78 7.86 -8.09
C LYS A 251 -13.06 8.93 -7.03
N TRP A 252 -14.06 8.73 -6.16
CA TRP A 252 -14.47 9.69 -5.12
C TRP A 252 -13.48 9.83 -3.96
N TRP A 253 -12.62 8.83 -3.75
CA TRP A 253 -11.57 8.86 -2.73
C TRP A 253 -10.18 8.66 -3.35
N SER A 254 -10.02 9.05 -4.62
CA SER A 254 -8.80 8.84 -5.39
C SER A 254 -8.03 10.12 -5.67
N VAL A 255 -6.71 10.02 -5.58
CA VAL A 255 -5.77 11.03 -6.06
C VAL A 255 -4.64 10.37 -6.86
N ALA A 256 -4.13 11.05 -7.87
CA ALA A 256 -2.96 10.66 -8.64
C ALA A 256 -1.74 11.47 -8.20
N ALA A 257 -0.57 10.84 -8.22
CA ALA A 257 0.70 11.48 -7.92
C ALA A 257 1.83 10.91 -8.80
N PRO A 258 3.00 11.58 -8.87
CA PRO A 258 4.12 11.14 -9.69
C PRO A 258 4.52 9.69 -9.39
N ALA A 259 4.52 8.86 -10.43
CA ALA A 259 4.68 7.42 -10.27
C ALA A 259 5.89 6.84 -10.99
N LYS A 260 6.49 7.54 -11.97
CA LYS A 260 7.68 7.06 -12.69
C LYS A 260 8.31 8.20 -13.53
N PRO A 261 9.66 8.32 -13.56
CA PRO A 261 10.65 7.69 -12.68
C PRO A 261 10.77 8.43 -11.33
N ILE A 262 10.82 7.71 -10.20
CA ILE A 262 10.98 8.31 -8.86
C ILE A 262 12.29 7.84 -8.24
N TYR A 263 13.18 8.79 -7.93
CA TYR A 263 14.46 8.57 -7.27
C TYR A 263 14.32 8.71 -5.75
N SER A 264 14.81 7.73 -4.99
CA SER A 264 14.74 7.73 -3.53
C SER A 264 15.75 6.76 -2.92
N THR A 265 15.79 6.68 -1.60
CA THR A 265 16.64 5.80 -0.80
C THR A 265 16.37 4.33 -1.04
N VAL A 266 17.40 3.50 -1.14
CA VAL A 266 17.30 2.04 -1.19
C VAL A 266 18.35 1.44 -0.27
N VAL A 267 18.36 0.10 -0.20
CA VAL A 267 19.43 -0.64 0.47
C VAL A 267 19.93 -1.71 -0.47
N ASP A 268 21.24 -1.96 -0.45
CA ASP A 268 21.81 -3.14 -1.07
C ASP A 268 21.32 -4.39 -0.33
N LEU A 269 20.70 -5.33 -1.05
CA LEU A 269 20.02 -6.48 -0.45
C LEU A 269 20.97 -7.52 0.17
N LYS A 270 22.26 -7.47 -0.15
CA LYS A 270 23.27 -8.39 0.38
C LYS A 270 23.92 -7.87 1.65
N THR A 271 24.24 -6.58 1.64
CA THR A 271 25.06 -5.93 2.66
C THR A 271 24.23 -5.05 3.60
N GLY A 272 23.00 -4.70 3.22
CA GLY A 272 22.18 -3.72 3.94
C GLY A 272 22.71 -2.29 3.82
N LYS A 273 23.72 -2.05 2.98
CA LYS A 273 24.33 -0.73 2.81
C LYS A 273 23.33 0.24 2.18
N ALA A 274 23.29 1.46 2.71
CA ALA A 274 22.52 2.58 2.16
C ALA A 274 22.95 2.90 0.72
N ASP A 275 21.97 3.17 -0.14
CA ASP A 275 22.17 3.55 -1.53
C ASP A 275 20.94 4.31 -2.04
N TYR A 276 20.94 4.78 -3.28
CA TYR A 276 19.81 5.44 -3.91
C TYR A 276 19.43 4.75 -5.22
N GLY A 277 18.15 4.77 -5.55
CA GLY A 277 17.66 4.09 -6.73
C GLY A 277 16.37 4.69 -7.29
N THR A 278 16.18 4.48 -8.58
CA THR A 278 14.97 4.88 -9.30
C THR A 278 14.00 3.71 -9.40
N LYS A 279 12.76 3.91 -8.98
CA LYS A 279 11.66 2.94 -9.12
C LYS A 279 10.45 3.60 -9.79
N GLY A 280 9.44 2.81 -10.12
CA GLY A 280 8.18 3.33 -10.60
C GLY A 280 7.00 2.41 -10.33
N GLY A 281 5.83 3.00 -10.17
CA GLY A 281 4.59 2.34 -9.76
C GLY A 281 3.72 3.27 -8.91
N THR A 282 2.46 2.89 -8.71
CA THR A 282 1.57 3.51 -7.72
C THR A 282 2.16 3.45 -6.30
N SER A 283 3.02 2.47 -6.02
CA SER A 283 3.82 2.41 -4.80
C SER A 283 4.80 3.57 -4.60
N MET A 284 5.15 4.31 -5.66
CA MET A 284 5.93 5.55 -5.56
C MET A 284 5.04 6.79 -5.60
N ALA A 285 3.81 6.69 -6.10
CA ALA A 285 2.83 7.79 -6.03
C ALA A 285 2.26 7.95 -4.60
N ALA A 286 1.87 6.86 -3.96
CA ALA A 286 1.31 6.86 -2.60
C ALA A 286 2.19 7.52 -1.52
N PRO A 287 3.53 7.37 -1.51
CA PRO A 287 4.36 8.11 -0.57
C PRO A 287 4.41 9.62 -0.84
N HIS A 288 4.27 10.10 -2.09
CA HIS A 288 4.11 11.55 -2.33
C HIS A 288 2.82 12.06 -1.69
N VAL A 289 1.72 11.34 -1.86
CA VAL A 289 0.43 11.67 -1.23
C VAL A 289 0.52 11.63 0.30
N THR A 290 1.22 10.64 0.85
CA THR A 290 1.44 10.52 2.29
C THR A 290 2.28 11.69 2.83
N GLY A 291 3.32 12.11 2.11
CA GLY A 291 4.08 13.32 2.45
C GLY A 291 3.22 14.59 2.37
N ALA A 292 2.42 14.74 1.31
CA ALA A 292 1.51 15.88 1.16
C ALA A 292 0.51 15.96 2.33
N LEU A 293 -0.05 14.83 2.78
CA LEU A 293 -0.86 14.77 4.00
C LEU A 293 -0.09 15.28 5.23
N GLY A 294 1.19 14.91 5.39
CA GLY A 294 2.03 15.41 6.46
C GLY A 294 2.16 16.94 6.46
N VAL A 295 2.36 17.54 5.29
CA VAL A 295 2.42 19.01 5.13
C VAL A 295 1.08 19.68 5.44
N ILE A 296 -0.04 19.11 4.96
CA ILE A 296 -1.39 19.61 5.26
C ILE A 296 -1.67 19.52 6.78
N MET A 297 -1.27 18.43 7.43
CA MET A 297 -1.40 18.24 8.88
C MET A 297 -0.61 19.28 9.67
N GLN A 298 0.59 19.65 9.21
CA GLN A 298 1.40 20.71 9.80
C GLN A 298 0.73 22.08 9.63
N ARG A 299 0.17 22.35 8.45
CA ARG A 299 -0.49 23.63 8.16
C ARG A 299 -1.79 23.82 8.95
N TYR A 300 -2.55 22.74 9.15
CA TYR A 300 -3.87 22.75 9.78
C TYR A 300 -3.92 21.80 10.99
N PRO A 301 -3.18 22.08 12.07
CA PRO A 301 -3.05 21.17 13.22
C PRO A 301 -4.36 20.95 13.99
N TYR A 302 -5.32 21.86 13.84
CA TYR A 302 -6.66 21.79 14.46
C TYR A 302 -7.64 20.89 13.69
N MET A 303 -7.32 20.47 12.46
CA MET A 303 -8.20 19.60 11.67
C MET A 303 -8.02 18.14 12.07
N ASN A 304 -9.14 17.43 12.17
CA ASN A 304 -9.11 15.97 12.31
C ASN A 304 -8.69 15.31 10.97
N ASN A 305 -8.37 14.02 11.03
CA ASN A 305 -7.84 13.30 9.86
C ASN A 305 -8.83 13.22 8.68
N ALA A 306 -10.14 13.14 8.93
CA ALA A 306 -11.13 13.15 7.86
C ALA A 306 -11.16 14.50 7.13
N GLN A 307 -11.07 15.61 7.88
CA GLN A 307 -10.96 16.96 7.32
C GLN A 307 -9.65 17.16 6.55
N ILE A 308 -8.53 16.65 7.06
CA ILE A 308 -7.24 16.70 6.35
C ILE A 308 -7.30 15.95 5.02
N ARG A 309 -7.89 14.75 5.00
CA ARG A 309 -8.14 13.99 3.77
C ARG A 309 -9.00 14.79 2.79
N GLU A 310 -10.05 15.42 3.28
CA GLU A 310 -10.94 16.24 2.46
C GLU A 310 -10.22 17.44 1.84
N VAL A 311 -9.38 18.14 2.61
CA VAL A 311 -8.53 19.23 2.09
C VAL A 311 -7.63 18.70 0.97
N LEU A 312 -6.97 17.56 1.15
CA LEU A 312 -6.15 16.95 0.09
C LEU A 312 -6.96 16.72 -1.20
N LEU A 313 -8.14 16.12 -1.11
CA LEU A 313 -8.95 15.79 -2.28
C LEU A 313 -9.53 17.04 -2.94
N THR A 314 -10.11 17.95 -2.16
CA THR A 314 -10.79 19.15 -2.68
C THR A 314 -9.85 20.23 -3.22
N THR A 315 -8.57 20.18 -2.88
CA THR A 315 -7.55 21.14 -3.38
C THR A 315 -6.66 20.56 -4.47
N ALA A 316 -6.75 19.26 -4.72
CA ALA A 316 -5.96 18.63 -5.76
C ALA A 316 -6.49 19.04 -7.15
N ARG A 317 -5.56 19.20 -8.10
CA ARG A 317 -5.85 19.67 -9.45
C ARG A 317 -6.73 18.65 -10.18
N GLN A 318 -7.88 19.10 -10.67
CA GLN A 318 -8.72 18.29 -11.55
C GLN A 318 -8.11 18.27 -12.95
N ILE A 319 -7.69 17.09 -13.41
CA ILE A 319 -7.15 16.91 -14.77
C ILE A 319 -8.32 16.46 -15.66
N HIS A 320 -8.95 17.45 -16.32
CA HIS A 320 -10.00 17.37 -17.34
C HIS A 320 -11.06 16.25 -17.28
N ASP A 321 -12.28 16.70 -16.97
CA ASP A 321 -13.55 16.08 -17.36
C ASP A 321 -13.65 15.89 -18.88
N ASP A 322 -13.81 14.65 -19.29
CA ASP A 322 -14.88 14.25 -20.20
C ASP A 322 -15.42 12.95 -19.58
N PHE A 323 -16.45 13.04 -18.73
CA PHE A 323 -17.33 11.89 -18.44
C PHE A 323 -18.13 11.55 -19.71
N LYS A 324 -17.43 11.21 -20.79
CA LYS A 324 -18.03 10.59 -21.97
C LYS A 324 -18.05 9.09 -21.71
N GLU A 325 -19.16 8.46 -22.02
CA GLU A 325 -19.24 7.00 -22.07
C GLU A 325 -18.02 6.44 -22.82
N PRO A 326 -17.38 5.39 -22.29
CA PRO A 326 -15.97 5.15 -22.51
C PRO A 326 -15.71 4.57 -23.90
N ALA A 327 -15.08 5.36 -24.77
CA ALA A 327 -14.28 4.83 -25.88
C ALA A 327 -12.76 4.89 -25.59
N ASP A 328 -12.32 5.70 -24.63
CA ASP A 328 -10.88 5.85 -24.31
C ASP A 328 -10.63 5.87 -22.80
N THR A 329 -10.11 4.77 -22.27
CA THR A 329 -9.84 4.55 -20.83
C THR A 329 -8.49 5.11 -20.34
N ARG A 330 -7.80 5.93 -21.16
CA ARG A 330 -6.42 6.41 -20.88
C ARG A 330 -6.34 7.77 -20.18
N LYS A 331 -7.45 8.48 -19.97
CA LYS A 331 -7.47 9.76 -19.23
C LYS A 331 -7.68 9.53 -17.73
N ILE A 332 -6.96 10.30 -16.91
CA ILE A 332 -7.09 10.28 -15.44
C ILE A 332 -8.55 10.56 -15.08
N SER A 333 -9.14 9.74 -14.23
CA SER A 333 -10.29 10.14 -13.42
C SER A 333 -9.78 10.44 -12.02
N GLY A 334 -10.30 11.48 -11.36
CA GLY A 334 -9.90 11.87 -10.00
C GLY A 334 -8.99 13.09 -9.92
N PHE A 335 -8.46 13.35 -8.73
CA PHE A 335 -7.68 14.54 -8.40
C PHE A 335 -6.17 14.30 -8.55
N SER A 336 -5.34 15.32 -8.80
CA SER A 336 -3.86 15.22 -8.90
C SER A 336 -3.18 16.17 -7.93
N ALA A 337 -2.23 15.68 -7.13
CA ALA A 337 -1.38 16.54 -6.30
C ALA A 337 -0.26 17.14 -7.17
N ALA A 338 -0.20 18.47 -7.26
CA ALA A 338 0.81 19.22 -8.01
C ALA A 338 2.14 19.28 -7.27
#